data_AF-A0A0F8Z344-F1
#
_entry.id   AF-A0A0F8Z344-F1
#
_cell.length_a   1.000
_cell.length_b   1.000
_cell.length_c   1.000
_cell.angle_alpha   90.00
_cell.angle_beta   90.00
_cell.angle_gamma   90.00
#
_symmetry.space_group_name_H-M   'P 1'
#
loop_
_entity.id
_entity.type
_entity.pdbx_description
1 polymer ?
#
loop_
_entity_poly.entity_id
_entity_poly.type
_entity_poly.pdbx_seq_one_letter_code
_entity_poly.pdbx_strand_id
1 'polypeptide(L)'
;HEGTIINGKGDKPGDFEDRMLTGLSEVQFIAPGLIELKTPGDRLTLKEGSGKSTNYQIRLLKKPSESIKFAAVPEGRSLALNAGKAGEALFLDFNAKNWNQWQNIEVKAVDDDRDTTDLVVSIAHFFKPEKRQGFSKVSQTLEVSIEDNDETPIEDLKPIDPDKRMEWFRDIKYYWFICWGPCAIGGGEISFSRANYIGSARYDQFYKEFKGEKFDAEEWVKLAKAGGLKTIVLIAKHCDGFAMWDTETTDYDIMSTPFGRDMTKELAEACKKHGLRFSLYYSNPDWYNPDWWCAVTGPGYELKPEEYGTDNYEFSSWWGRAHIPEGQKPNKQRYVKYMTKQCEELLNNYGDISLMWWDGANPGCFGQIWVNEQETIGRDLEKLARKWQPAMVQNNRLGWDRTTPSYPGGWFSDAFGDYNSTE
;
A
#
# COMPACT_ATOMS: atom_id res chain seq x y z
N HIS A 1 40.98 29.48 -34.11
CA HIS A 1 41.33 28.34 -33.26
C HIS A 1 40.05 27.82 -32.64
N GLU A 2 39.30 26.97 -33.34
CA GLU A 2 39.56 25.55 -33.69
C GLU A 2 39.21 24.60 -32.55
N GLY A 3 38.20 23.78 -32.83
CA GLY A 3 37.81 22.57 -32.13
C GLY A 3 37.07 21.69 -33.14
N THR A 4 37.86 20.98 -33.95
CA THR A 4 37.53 20.28 -35.19
C THR A 4 36.64 19.06 -34.98
N ILE A 5 35.53 18.98 -35.73
CA ILE A 5 34.80 17.73 -36.01
C ILE A 5 35.47 17.09 -37.24
N ILE A 6 36.03 15.88 -37.08
CA ILE A 6 36.53 15.09 -38.21
C ILE A 6 35.37 14.23 -38.73
N ASN A 7 34.92 14.56 -39.94
CA ASN A 7 34.00 13.76 -40.75
C ASN A 7 34.69 12.47 -41.22
N GLY A 8 34.18 11.32 -40.80
CA GLY A 8 34.37 10.05 -41.50
C GLY A 8 33.23 9.87 -42.50
N LYS A 9 33.56 10.04 -43.80
CA LYS A 9 32.86 9.56 -45.02
C LYS A 9 31.58 8.75 -44.72
N GLY A 10 30.38 9.22 -45.02
CA GLY A 10 29.93 9.53 -46.37
C GLY A 10 29.16 8.33 -46.92
N ASP A 11 27.95 8.10 -46.43
CA ASP A 11 26.93 7.25 -47.06
C ASP A 11 25.58 7.99 -46.99
N LYS A 12 24.84 7.95 -48.11
CA LYS A 12 23.62 8.73 -48.36
C LYS A 12 22.46 8.30 -47.44
N PRO A 13 21.48 9.18 -47.16
CA PRO A 13 20.24 8.80 -46.48
C PRO A 13 19.40 7.91 -47.40
N GLY A 14 19.62 6.60 -47.30
CA GLY A 14 18.92 5.60 -48.11
C GLY A 14 19.38 4.16 -47.88
N ASP A 15 20.60 3.93 -47.38
CA ASP A 15 21.18 2.57 -47.32
C ASP A 15 21.09 1.83 -45.97
N PHE A 16 20.40 2.39 -44.97
CA PHE A 16 20.21 1.71 -43.68
C PHE A 16 18.91 0.87 -43.60
N GLU A 17 17.90 1.17 -44.43
CA GLU A 17 16.66 0.39 -44.47
C GLU A 17 16.76 -0.86 -45.38
N ASP A 18 17.57 -0.83 -46.44
CA ASP A 18 17.65 -1.94 -47.40
C ASP A 18 18.57 -3.10 -46.96
N ARG A 19 19.50 -2.88 -46.01
CA ARG A 19 20.40 -3.94 -45.53
C ARG A 19 19.84 -4.79 -44.38
N MET A 20 18.69 -4.44 -43.80
CA MET A 20 17.97 -5.32 -42.86
C MET A 20 16.86 -6.15 -43.51
N LEU A 21 16.55 -5.93 -44.79
CA LEU A 21 15.43 -6.59 -45.48
C LEU A 21 15.83 -7.76 -46.39
N THR A 22 17.12 -8.02 -46.60
CA THR A 22 17.59 -9.08 -47.53
C THR A 22 17.74 -10.47 -46.91
N GLY A 23 17.24 -10.69 -45.70
CA GLY A 23 17.08 -12.02 -45.08
C GLY A 23 15.63 -12.45 -44.83
N LEU A 24 14.64 -11.73 -45.37
CA LEU A 24 13.22 -11.88 -45.04
C LEU A 24 12.39 -12.65 -46.09
N SER A 25 13.00 -13.60 -46.80
CA SER A 25 12.23 -14.59 -47.55
C SER A 25 12.03 -15.84 -46.70
N GLU A 26 10.77 -16.15 -46.40
CA GLU A 26 10.27 -17.38 -45.72
C GLU A 26 9.98 -17.31 -44.22
N VAL A 27 9.22 -16.32 -43.76
CA VAL A 27 8.09 -16.59 -42.84
C VAL A 27 6.92 -15.72 -43.28
N GLN A 28 6.23 -16.13 -44.34
CA GLN A 28 4.89 -15.60 -44.60
C GLN A 28 4.03 -15.92 -43.37
N PHE A 29 3.21 -14.96 -42.95
CA PHE A 29 2.29 -14.98 -41.81
C PHE A 29 2.83 -14.43 -40.48
N ILE A 30 3.03 -13.11 -40.41
CA ILE A 30 2.84 -12.38 -39.15
C ILE A 30 1.93 -11.18 -39.45
N ALA A 31 0.63 -11.44 -39.50
CA ALA A 31 -0.43 -10.44 -39.59
C ALA A 31 -1.49 -10.75 -38.52
N PRO A 32 -2.29 -9.76 -38.08
CA PRO A 32 -3.47 -10.01 -37.23
C PRO A 32 -4.33 -11.16 -37.79
N GLY A 33 -4.88 -12.01 -36.92
CA GLY A 33 -5.67 -13.19 -37.33
C GLY A 33 -4.90 -14.52 -37.43
N LEU A 34 -3.85 -14.70 -36.62
CA LEU A 34 -3.11 -15.97 -36.49
C LEU A 34 -3.75 -16.94 -35.49
N ILE A 35 -4.47 -16.40 -34.50
CA ILE A 35 -5.19 -17.17 -33.49
C ILE A 35 -6.68 -16.97 -33.65
N GLU A 36 -7.41 -17.96 -33.18
CA GLU A 36 -8.84 -17.86 -32.94
C GLU A 36 -9.07 -18.06 -31.45
N LEU A 37 -9.81 -17.14 -30.84
CA LEU A 37 -10.28 -17.24 -29.47
C LEU A 37 -11.74 -17.68 -29.48
N LYS A 38 -12.06 -18.64 -28.63
CA LYS A 38 -13.44 -19.08 -28.41
C LYS A 38 -13.79 -18.92 -26.95
N THR A 39 -14.76 -18.06 -26.68
CA THR A 39 -15.28 -17.76 -25.35
C THR A 39 -16.68 -18.39 -25.18
N PRO A 40 -17.15 -18.59 -23.93
CA PRO A 40 -18.50 -19.09 -23.64
C PRO A 40 -19.63 -18.11 -24.00
N GLY A 41 -19.30 -16.85 -24.29
CA GLY A 41 -20.21 -15.77 -24.69
C GLY A 41 -19.43 -14.58 -25.24
N ASP A 42 -20.10 -13.46 -25.49
CA ASP A 42 -19.49 -12.27 -26.12
C ASP A 42 -18.36 -11.63 -25.28
N ARG A 43 -18.38 -11.85 -23.96
CA ARG A 43 -17.34 -11.42 -23.00
C ARG A 43 -17.15 -12.48 -21.92
N LEU A 44 -15.92 -12.63 -21.41
CA LEU A 44 -15.70 -13.40 -20.19
C LEU A 44 -16.13 -12.55 -19.00
N THR A 45 -17.01 -13.10 -18.15
CA THR A 45 -17.43 -12.45 -16.90
C THR A 45 -17.09 -13.38 -15.75
N LEU A 46 -16.42 -12.84 -14.75
CA LEU A 46 -16.02 -13.51 -13.52
C LEU A 46 -16.51 -12.69 -12.34
N LYS A 47 -16.70 -13.33 -11.19
CA LYS A 47 -17.01 -12.65 -9.93
C LYS A 47 -15.94 -12.97 -8.90
N GLU A 48 -15.39 -11.95 -8.26
CA GLU A 48 -14.45 -12.10 -7.13
C GLU A 48 -15.13 -12.85 -5.97
N GLY A 49 -14.34 -13.40 -5.04
CA GLY A 49 -14.81 -14.21 -3.89
C GLY A 49 -15.61 -15.48 -4.19
N SER A 50 -16.02 -15.71 -5.44
CA SER A 50 -16.90 -16.82 -5.80
C SER A 50 -16.21 -18.18 -5.81
N GLY A 51 -14.87 -18.18 -5.87
CA GLY A 51 -14.04 -19.36 -6.09
C GLY A 51 -14.27 -20.03 -7.45
N LYS A 52 -15.06 -19.42 -8.34
CA LYS A 52 -15.39 -19.95 -9.66
C LYS A 52 -14.38 -19.49 -10.70
N SER A 53 -14.08 -20.37 -11.65
CA SER A 53 -13.29 -20.05 -12.83
C SER A 53 -14.16 -20.07 -14.09
N THR A 54 -13.70 -19.37 -15.12
CA THR A 54 -14.21 -19.50 -16.48
C THR A 54 -13.10 -20.00 -17.39
N ASN A 55 -13.46 -20.46 -18.58
CA ASN A 55 -12.50 -20.95 -19.56
C ASN A 55 -12.72 -20.25 -20.89
N TYR A 56 -11.62 -19.92 -21.58
CA TYR A 56 -11.64 -19.70 -23.02
C TYR A 56 -10.70 -20.69 -23.71
N GLN A 57 -10.94 -20.89 -25.00
CA GLN A 57 -10.13 -21.75 -25.82
C GLN A 57 -9.36 -20.94 -26.85
N ILE A 58 -8.17 -21.41 -27.18
CA ILE A 58 -7.34 -20.83 -28.22
C ILE A 58 -6.83 -21.91 -29.17
N ARG A 59 -6.73 -21.58 -30.47
CA ARG A 59 -6.01 -22.37 -31.47
C ARG A 59 -5.32 -21.46 -32.48
N LEU A 60 -4.38 -22.02 -33.24
CA LEU A 60 -3.83 -21.36 -34.42
C LEU A 60 -4.74 -21.58 -35.63
N LEU A 61 -4.92 -20.54 -36.44
CA LEU A 61 -5.63 -20.58 -37.72
C LEU A 61 -4.76 -21.06 -38.88
N LYS A 62 -3.43 -21.09 -38.70
CA LYS A 62 -2.47 -21.54 -39.70
C LYS A 62 -1.47 -22.51 -39.09
N LYS A 63 -1.14 -23.55 -39.86
CA LYS A 63 -0.13 -24.54 -39.48
C LYS A 63 1.24 -23.86 -39.40
N PRO A 64 1.93 -23.94 -38.25
CA PRO A 64 3.24 -23.33 -38.13
C PRO A 64 4.30 -24.22 -38.80
N SER A 65 5.33 -23.58 -39.38
CA SER A 65 6.47 -24.27 -39.98
C SER A 65 7.45 -24.83 -38.94
N GLU A 66 7.41 -24.28 -37.71
CA GLU A 66 8.18 -24.73 -36.55
C GLU A 66 7.33 -24.67 -35.27
N SER A 67 7.83 -25.20 -34.15
CA SER A 67 7.14 -25.04 -32.86
C SER A 67 7.15 -23.57 -32.44
N ILE A 68 6.01 -23.10 -31.94
CA ILE A 68 5.81 -21.73 -31.49
C ILE A 68 5.42 -21.75 -30.02
N LYS A 69 6.11 -20.94 -29.22
CA LYS A 69 5.72 -20.65 -27.85
C LYS A 69 4.79 -19.44 -27.84
N PHE A 70 3.61 -19.64 -27.31
CA PHE A 70 2.57 -18.64 -27.14
C PHE A 70 2.57 -18.15 -25.70
N ALA A 71 2.31 -16.86 -25.49
CA ALA A 71 2.17 -16.29 -24.15
C ALA A 71 0.84 -15.54 -24.02
N ALA A 72 0.03 -15.94 -23.04
CA ALA A 72 -1.12 -15.17 -22.56
C ALA A 72 -0.68 -14.39 -21.31
N VAL A 73 -0.83 -13.07 -21.34
CA VAL A 73 -0.37 -12.17 -20.27
C VAL A 73 -1.54 -11.34 -19.78
N PRO A 74 -1.99 -11.54 -18.53
CA PRO A 74 -3.00 -10.67 -17.93
C PRO A 74 -2.46 -9.26 -17.71
N GLU A 75 -3.33 -8.27 -17.88
CA GLU A 75 -3.09 -6.91 -17.45
C GLU A 75 -3.21 -6.82 -15.92
N GLY A 76 -2.20 -6.24 -15.28
CA GLY A 76 -2.18 -6.08 -13.83
C GLY A 76 -2.13 -7.41 -13.07
N ARG A 77 -2.86 -7.48 -11.94
CA ARG A 77 -2.84 -8.63 -11.01
C ARG A 77 -4.24 -9.15 -10.64
N SER A 78 -5.30 -8.67 -11.30
CA SER A 78 -6.68 -9.06 -10.98
C SER A 78 -7.06 -10.45 -11.51
N LEU A 79 -6.22 -11.07 -12.36
CA LEU A 79 -6.46 -12.39 -12.93
C LEU A 79 -5.30 -13.35 -12.69
N ALA A 80 -5.65 -14.62 -12.46
CA ALA A 80 -4.74 -15.76 -12.50
C ALA A 80 -5.14 -16.71 -13.65
N LEU A 81 -4.14 -17.22 -14.38
CA LEU A 81 -4.35 -18.16 -15.49
C LEU A 81 -3.91 -19.58 -15.10
N ASN A 82 -4.77 -20.57 -15.32
CA ASN A 82 -4.56 -21.96 -14.91
C ASN A 82 -4.16 -22.08 -13.42
N ALA A 83 -3.02 -22.71 -13.15
CA ALA A 83 -2.43 -22.86 -11.82
C ALA A 83 -1.34 -21.80 -11.53
N GLY A 84 -1.21 -20.78 -12.39
CA GLY A 84 -0.25 -19.68 -12.22
C GLY A 84 -0.69 -18.67 -11.16
N LYS A 85 0.24 -17.79 -10.76
CA LYS A 85 -0.06 -16.70 -9.82
C LYS A 85 -0.77 -15.54 -10.52
N ALA A 86 -1.37 -14.66 -9.72
CA ALA A 86 -1.94 -13.39 -10.15
C ALA A 86 -0.98 -12.57 -11.03
N GLY A 87 -1.40 -12.21 -12.25
CA GLY A 87 -0.61 -11.44 -13.22
C GLY A 87 0.53 -12.20 -13.91
N GLU A 88 0.68 -13.51 -13.65
CA GLU A 88 1.72 -14.31 -14.27
C GLU A 88 1.36 -14.70 -15.71
N ALA A 89 2.36 -14.65 -16.60
CA ALA A 89 2.19 -15.08 -17.98
C ALA A 89 2.03 -16.60 -18.08
N LEU A 90 1.01 -17.06 -18.80
CA LEU A 90 0.83 -18.47 -19.16
C LEU A 90 1.48 -18.74 -20.51
N PHE A 91 2.30 -19.78 -20.59
CA PHE A 91 2.91 -20.23 -21.84
C PHE A 91 2.25 -21.50 -22.38
N LEU A 92 1.95 -21.51 -23.68
CA LEU A 92 1.43 -22.68 -24.40
C LEU A 92 2.33 -23.00 -25.60
N ASP A 93 2.41 -24.29 -25.95
CA ASP A 93 3.20 -24.74 -27.09
C ASP A 93 2.29 -25.22 -28.23
N PHE A 94 2.52 -24.66 -29.42
CA PHE A 94 1.87 -25.07 -30.65
C PHE A 94 2.90 -25.59 -31.65
N ASN A 95 2.57 -26.70 -32.31
CA ASN A 95 3.42 -27.38 -33.29
C ASN A 95 2.57 -27.97 -34.42
N ALA A 96 3.23 -28.56 -35.41
CA ALA A 96 2.59 -29.12 -36.60
C ALA A 96 1.48 -30.16 -36.34
N LYS A 97 1.43 -30.76 -35.14
CA LYS A 97 0.43 -31.78 -34.75
C LYS A 97 -0.77 -31.21 -33.99
N ASN A 98 -0.60 -30.15 -33.19
CA ASN A 98 -1.64 -29.61 -32.30
C ASN A 98 -2.10 -28.18 -32.66
N TRP A 99 -1.51 -27.55 -33.69
CA TRP A 99 -1.77 -26.14 -34.02
C TRP A 99 -3.25 -25.76 -34.14
N ASN A 100 -4.07 -26.61 -34.75
CA ASN A 100 -5.50 -26.35 -34.98
C ASN A 100 -6.41 -26.94 -33.89
N GLN A 101 -5.82 -27.57 -32.87
CA GLN A 101 -6.57 -28.13 -31.75
C GLN A 101 -6.81 -27.04 -30.71
N TRP A 102 -8.01 -27.04 -30.13
CA TRP A 102 -8.37 -26.11 -29.07
C TRP A 102 -7.60 -26.44 -27.79
N GLN A 103 -6.88 -25.46 -27.26
CA GLN A 103 -6.27 -25.51 -25.94
C GLN A 103 -7.09 -24.66 -24.96
N ASN A 104 -7.38 -25.19 -23.78
CA ASN A 104 -8.16 -24.50 -22.75
C ASN A 104 -7.24 -23.66 -21.86
N ILE A 105 -7.70 -22.44 -21.54
CA ILE A 105 -7.09 -21.57 -20.54
C ILE A 105 -8.17 -21.27 -19.51
N GLU A 106 -7.91 -21.72 -18.28
CA GLU A 106 -8.71 -21.38 -17.11
C GLU A 106 -8.33 -19.97 -16.65
N VAL A 107 -9.33 -19.16 -16.36
CA VAL A 107 -9.20 -17.79 -15.87
C VAL A 107 -9.94 -17.70 -14.55
N LYS A 108 -9.24 -17.21 -13.52
CA LYS A 108 -9.78 -16.94 -12.18
C LYS A 108 -9.63 -15.46 -11.87
N ALA A 109 -10.69 -14.86 -11.34
CA ALA A 109 -10.58 -13.57 -10.68
C ALA A 109 -9.84 -13.79 -9.35
N VAL A 110 -8.95 -12.86 -9.03
CA VAL A 110 -8.25 -12.85 -7.76
C VAL A 110 -9.14 -12.10 -6.79
N ASP A 111 -9.65 -12.82 -5.79
CA ASP A 111 -10.38 -12.22 -4.67
C ASP A 111 -9.43 -11.26 -3.94
N ASP A 112 -9.72 -9.96 -4.02
CA ASP A 112 -9.10 -8.94 -3.20
C ASP A 112 -10.17 -8.23 -2.35
N ASP A 113 -9.75 -7.35 -1.44
CA ASP A 113 -10.67 -6.63 -0.54
C ASP A 113 -10.93 -5.19 -1.03
N ARG A 114 -10.78 -4.92 -2.34
CA ARG A 114 -10.94 -3.60 -2.94
C ARG A 114 -12.31 -3.45 -3.58
N ASP A 115 -13.17 -2.66 -2.92
CA ASP A 115 -14.36 -2.07 -3.54
C ASP A 115 -13.95 -1.15 -4.71
N THR A 116 -13.91 -1.74 -5.90
CA THR A 116 -13.59 -1.14 -7.18
C THR A 116 -14.77 -1.45 -8.10
N THR A 117 -15.43 -0.41 -8.62
CA THR A 117 -16.47 -0.58 -9.64
C THR A 117 -16.05 -1.63 -10.68
N ASP A 118 -16.96 -2.52 -11.08
CA ASP A 118 -16.75 -3.60 -12.06
C ASP A 118 -15.60 -3.33 -13.03
N LEU A 119 -14.52 -4.11 -12.92
CA LEU A 119 -13.31 -3.90 -13.69
C LEU A 119 -13.41 -4.57 -15.06
N VAL A 120 -12.86 -3.91 -16.08
CA VAL A 120 -12.58 -4.53 -17.37
C VAL A 120 -11.07 -4.59 -17.53
N VAL A 121 -10.52 -5.80 -17.50
CA VAL A 121 -9.08 -6.04 -17.68
C VAL A 121 -8.84 -6.87 -18.91
N SER A 122 -7.64 -6.77 -19.46
CA SER A 122 -7.29 -7.42 -20.71
C SER A 122 -6.29 -8.56 -20.56
N ILE A 123 -6.42 -9.61 -21.38
CA ILE A 123 -5.38 -10.63 -21.56
C ILE A 123 -4.77 -10.42 -22.94
N ALA A 124 -3.50 -10.02 -22.97
CA ALA A 124 -2.75 -9.81 -24.21
C ALA A 124 -2.05 -11.11 -24.64
N HIS A 125 -2.13 -11.41 -25.94
CA HIS A 125 -1.61 -12.64 -26.52
C HIS A 125 -0.41 -12.38 -27.44
N PHE A 126 0.74 -12.95 -27.08
CA PHE A 126 2.01 -12.77 -27.78
C PHE A 126 2.54 -14.07 -28.37
N PHE A 127 3.32 -13.94 -29.47
CA PHE A 127 4.02 -15.06 -30.08
C PHE A 127 5.53 -14.92 -29.93
N LYS A 128 6.18 -16.05 -29.63
CA LYS A 128 7.63 -16.19 -29.70
C LYS A 128 7.99 -17.45 -30.51
N PRO A 129 8.54 -17.30 -31.72
CA PRO A 129 9.20 -18.41 -32.42
C PRO A 129 10.39 -18.91 -31.60
N GLU A 130 10.59 -20.22 -31.49
CA GLU A 130 11.66 -20.82 -30.67
C GLU A 130 13.06 -20.27 -30.98
N LYS A 131 13.32 -19.87 -32.23
CA LYS A 131 14.63 -19.44 -32.71
C LYS A 131 14.89 -17.93 -32.62
N ARG A 132 13.96 -17.12 -32.09
CA ARG A 132 14.14 -15.66 -31.93
C ARG A 132 14.22 -15.24 -30.46
N GLN A 133 15.08 -14.26 -30.17
CA GLN A 133 15.04 -13.53 -28.90
C GLN A 133 13.90 -12.48 -28.95
N GLY A 134 13.09 -12.39 -27.89
CA GLY A 134 11.97 -11.44 -27.76
C GLY A 134 10.60 -11.97 -28.24
N PHE A 135 9.53 -11.44 -27.65
CA PHE A 135 8.15 -11.67 -28.12
C PHE A 135 7.84 -10.70 -29.27
N SER A 136 7.19 -11.19 -30.32
CA SER A 136 6.69 -10.35 -31.40
C SER A 136 5.29 -9.81 -31.06
N LYS A 137 4.98 -8.64 -31.65
CA LYS A 137 3.72 -7.87 -31.71
C LYS A 137 2.45 -8.57 -31.17
N VAL A 138 1.67 -7.85 -30.35
CA VAL A 138 0.37 -8.28 -29.80
C VAL A 138 -0.52 -8.79 -30.93
N SER A 139 -1.01 -10.02 -30.81
CA SER A 139 -1.82 -10.66 -31.85
C SER A 139 -3.31 -10.39 -31.69
N GLN A 140 -3.80 -10.47 -30.47
CA GLN A 140 -5.18 -10.21 -30.09
C GLN A 140 -5.23 -9.99 -28.58
N THR A 141 -6.21 -9.19 -28.15
CA THR A 141 -6.51 -8.94 -26.73
C THR A 141 -7.89 -9.52 -26.43
N LEU A 142 -8.04 -10.15 -25.26
CA LEU A 142 -9.32 -10.61 -24.75
C LEU A 142 -9.72 -9.76 -23.54
N GLU A 143 -10.88 -9.13 -23.59
CA GLU A 143 -11.43 -8.43 -22.45
C GLU A 143 -12.14 -9.40 -21.49
N VAL A 144 -11.89 -9.21 -20.20
CA VAL A 144 -12.48 -9.95 -19.10
C VAL A 144 -13.11 -8.94 -18.16
N SER A 145 -14.38 -9.13 -17.86
CA SER A 145 -15.06 -8.37 -16.82
C SER A 145 -15.07 -9.11 -15.52
N ILE A 146 -14.78 -8.37 -14.48
CA ILE A 146 -14.73 -8.83 -13.12
C ILE A 146 -15.81 -8.06 -12.37
N GLU A 147 -16.84 -8.79 -11.94
CA GLU A 147 -17.83 -8.32 -10.99
C GLU A 147 -17.18 -8.34 -9.62
N ASP A 148 -17.07 -7.16 -9.02
CA ASP A 148 -16.62 -7.00 -7.66
C ASP A 148 -17.68 -7.60 -6.71
N ASN A 149 -17.24 -8.36 -5.72
CA ASN A 149 -18.10 -8.96 -4.70
C ASN A 149 -17.93 -8.32 -3.32
N ASP A 150 -17.05 -7.33 -3.19
CA ASP A 150 -16.94 -6.54 -2.00
C ASP A 150 -18.16 -5.64 -1.88
N GLU A 151 -19.00 -5.92 -0.88
CA GLU A 151 -20.13 -5.06 -0.58
C GLU A 151 -19.62 -3.75 0.03
N THR A 152 -20.13 -2.61 -0.43
CA THR A 152 -20.09 -1.35 0.33
C THR A 152 -21.17 -1.40 1.42
N PRO A 153 -20.87 -1.53 2.73
CA PRO A 153 -21.88 -1.31 3.76
C PRO A 153 -21.86 0.15 4.22
N ILE A 154 -21.97 1.13 3.32
CA ILE A 154 -22.19 2.54 3.71
C ILE A 154 -23.01 3.23 2.61
N GLU A 155 -24.23 3.68 2.92
CA GLU A 155 -24.91 4.72 2.13
C GLU A 155 -23.94 5.89 1.96
N ASP A 156 -23.66 6.32 0.73
CA ASP A 156 -22.86 7.52 0.42
C ASP A 156 -23.24 8.68 1.35
N LEU A 157 -22.52 8.83 2.46
CA LEU A 157 -22.55 10.04 3.26
C LEU A 157 -22.08 11.12 2.31
N LYS A 158 -22.99 12.03 1.91
CA LYS A 158 -22.66 13.13 1.01
C LYS A 158 -21.31 13.71 1.41
N PRO A 159 -20.29 13.70 0.52
CA PRO A 159 -18.97 14.16 0.87
C PRO A 159 -19.06 15.57 1.46
N ILE A 160 -18.61 15.73 2.71
CA ILE A 160 -18.39 17.07 3.25
C ILE A 160 -17.30 17.69 2.38
N ASP A 161 -17.63 18.82 1.76
CA ASP A 161 -16.71 19.66 1.01
C ASP A 161 -15.38 19.78 1.79
N PRO A 162 -14.25 19.32 1.23
CA PRO A 162 -12.96 19.34 1.90
C PRO A 162 -12.61 20.70 2.50
N ASP A 163 -12.97 21.80 1.83
CA ASP A 163 -12.70 23.14 2.35
C ASP A 163 -13.53 23.46 3.59
N LYS A 164 -14.81 23.07 3.60
CA LYS A 164 -15.67 23.24 4.80
C LYS A 164 -15.16 22.42 5.97
N ARG A 165 -14.60 21.24 5.71
CA ARG A 165 -13.97 20.41 6.73
C ARG A 165 -12.75 21.10 7.35
N MET A 166 -11.97 21.79 6.51
CA MET A 166 -10.75 22.48 6.91
C MET A 166 -10.96 23.86 7.54
N GLU A 167 -12.15 24.47 7.44
CA GLU A 167 -12.47 25.78 8.02
C GLU A 167 -12.07 25.89 9.50
N TRP A 168 -12.50 24.95 10.34
CA TRP A 168 -12.18 24.99 11.76
C TRP A 168 -10.67 24.80 11.98
N PHE A 169 -10.03 23.90 11.22
CA PHE A 169 -8.61 23.62 11.40
C PHE A 169 -7.74 24.84 11.04
N ARG A 170 -8.12 25.55 9.98
CA ARG A 170 -7.53 26.84 9.62
C ARG A 170 -7.79 27.91 10.67
N ASP A 171 -8.95 27.92 11.33
CA ASP A 171 -9.31 28.91 12.35
C ASP A 171 -8.49 28.76 13.64
N ILE A 172 -8.24 27.53 14.11
CA ILE A 172 -7.65 27.30 15.44
C ILE A 172 -6.20 27.79 15.60
N LYS A 173 -5.45 27.93 14.50
CA LYS A 173 -4.02 28.38 14.38
C LYS A 173 -2.97 27.56 15.13
N TYR A 174 -3.24 27.10 16.34
CA TYR A 174 -2.30 26.33 17.17
C TYR A 174 -3.05 25.31 18.02
N TYR A 175 -2.38 24.19 18.30
CA TYR A 175 -2.88 23.07 19.07
C TYR A 175 -1.76 22.42 19.86
N TRP A 176 -2.11 21.61 20.87
CA TRP A 176 -1.13 20.93 21.71
C TRP A 176 -0.95 19.48 21.27
N PHE A 177 0.26 19.13 20.83
CA PHE A 177 0.69 17.75 20.59
C PHE A 177 1.17 17.09 21.88
N ILE A 178 0.57 15.97 22.26
CA ILE A 178 0.83 15.26 23.50
C ILE A 178 1.52 13.94 23.20
N CYS A 179 2.81 13.86 23.55
CA CYS A 179 3.54 12.60 23.66
C CYS A 179 3.72 12.25 25.14
N TRP A 180 3.04 11.22 25.61
CA TRP A 180 3.12 10.77 26.99
C TRP A 180 2.76 9.29 27.08
N GLY A 181 3.29 8.59 28.09
CA GLY A 181 3.12 7.16 28.27
C GLY A 181 4.39 6.51 28.83
N PRO A 182 4.53 5.19 28.72
CA PRO A 182 5.72 4.46 29.17
C PRO A 182 7.05 5.00 28.61
N CYS A 183 7.02 5.58 27.40
CA CYS A 183 8.17 6.23 26.77
C CYS A 183 8.81 7.31 27.67
N ALA A 184 8.02 7.99 28.52
CA ALA A 184 8.49 9.02 29.43
C ALA A 184 9.43 8.48 30.53
N ILE A 185 9.37 7.19 30.86
CA ILE A 185 10.29 6.54 31.82
C ILE A 185 11.70 6.47 31.24
N GLY A 186 11.81 6.28 29.91
CA GLY A 186 13.08 6.21 29.21
C GLY A 186 13.88 7.52 29.19
N GLY A 187 13.25 8.65 29.53
CA GLY A 187 13.93 9.92 29.69
C GLY A 187 14.41 10.58 28.40
N GLY A 188 13.93 10.14 27.23
CA GLY A 188 14.20 10.88 26.00
C GLY A 188 13.18 10.69 24.89
N GLU A 189 13.58 11.06 23.68
CA GLU A 189 12.65 11.38 22.59
C GLU A 189 11.84 10.15 22.12
N ILE A 190 10.58 10.10 22.57
CA ILE A 190 9.49 9.22 22.10
C ILE A 190 9.97 7.78 21.83
N SER A 191 9.46 7.11 20.79
CA SER A 191 9.95 5.78 20.42
C SER A 191 11.41 5.75 19.96
N PHE A 192 12.00 6.85 19.49
CA PHE A 192 13.39 6.84 18.99
C PHE A 192 14.39 6.45 20.08
N SER A 193 14.07 6.73 21.33
CA SER A 193 14.83 6.27 22.49
C SER A 193 14.99 4.75 22.57
N ARG A 194 13.99 3.98 22.13
CA ARG A 194 14.03 2.51 21.99
C ARG A 194 15.16 2.06 21.08
N ALA A 195 15.36 2.76 19.97
CA ALA A 195 16.30 2.40 18.91
C ALA A 195 17.73 2.90 19.19
N ASN A 196 17.84 4.12 19.72
CA ASN A 196 19.09 4.87 19.68
C ASN A 196 19.97 4.68 20.91
N TYR A 197 19.41 4.36 22.07
CA TYR A 197 20.21 4.23 23.31
C TYR A 197 19.63 3.33 24.41
N ILE A 198 18.32 3.06 24.47
CA ILE A 198 17.73 2.20 25.53
C ILE A 198 17.76 0.72 25.13
N GLY A 199 17.52 0.42 23.85
CA GLY A 199 17.34 -0.93 23.34
C GLY A 199 15.95 -1.50 23.66
N SER A 200 15.39 -2.28 22.73
CA SER A 200 14.05 -2.87 22.82
C SER A 200 13.84 -3.72 24.07
N ALA A 201 14.83 -4.55 24.44
CA ALA A 201 14.73 -5.44 25.60
C ALA A 201 14.42 -4.71 26.92
N ARG A 202 14.92 -3.48 27.10
CA ARG A 202 14.60 -2.64 28.26
C ARG A 202 13.37 -1.78 28.01
N TYR A 203 13.32 -1.12 26.86
CA TYR A 203 12.25 -0.18 26.51
C TYR A 203 10.87 -0.83 26.56
N ASP A 204 10.77 -2.04 26.01
CA ASP A 204 9.51 -2.78 25.91
C ASP A 204 9.01 -3.29 27.28
N GLN A 205 9.75 -3.03 28.37
CA GLN A 205 9.33 -3.32 29.74
C GLN A 205 8.81 -2.10 30.50
N PHE A 206 8.98 -0.87 29.98
CA PHE A 206 8.57 0.34 30.70
C PHE A 206 7.09 0.38 31.06
N TYR A 207 6.23 -0.22 30.24
CA TYR A 207 4.79 -0.25 30.50
C TYR A 207 4.45 -0.94 31.83
N LYS A 208 5.26 -1.93 32.27
CA LYS A 208 5.10 -2.61 33.57
C LYS A 208 5.44 -1.73 34.77
N GLU A 209 6.13 -0.63 34.56
CA GLU A 209 6.54 0.33 35.59
C GLU A 209 5.67 1.61 35.57
N PHE A 210 4.87 1.79 34.53
CA PHE A 210 4.13 3.02 34.30
C PHE A 210 2.88 3.14 35.18
N LYS A 211 2.87 4.13 36.08
CA LYS A 211 1.79 4.33 37.06
C LYS A 211 0.92 5.56 36.82
N GLY A 212 1.42 6.56 36.10
CA GLY A 212 0.68 7.80 35.82
C GLY A 212 0.07 8.49 37.06
N GLU A 213 0.71 8.43 38.23
CA GLU A 213 0.07 8.74 39.53
C GLU A 213 -0.54 10.15 39.64
N LYS A 214 -0.03 11.11 38.87
CA LYS A 214 -0.50 12.50 38.85
C LYS A 214 -1.27 12.87 37.57
N PHE A 215 -1.59 11.90 36.73
CA PHE A 215 -2.34 12.16 35.52
C PHE A 215 -3.80 12.48 35.83
N ASP A 216 -4.23 13.64 35.34
CA ASP A 216 -5.60 14.13 35.38
C ASP A 216 -5.97 14.74 34.00
N ALA A 217 -6.83 14.04 33.26
CA ALA A 217 -7.34 14.51 31.97
C ALA A 217 -8.10 15.84 32.08
N GLU A 218 -8.84 16.06 33.17
CA GLU A 218 -9.59 17.29 33.41
C GLU A 218 -8.64 18.48 33.61
N GLU A 219 -7.54 18.28 34.33
CA GLU A 219 -6.52 19.30 34.53
C GLU A 219 -5.89 19.70 33.19
N TRP A 220 -5.49 18.71 32.39
CA TRP A 220 -4.85 18.95 31.10
C TRP A 220 -5.76 19.68 30.12
N VAL A 221 -7.03 19.27 30.02
CA VAL A 221 -7.99 19.91 29.13
C VAL A 221 -8.34 21.33 29.61
N LYS A 222 -8.49 21.56 30.92
CA LYS A 222 -8.70 22.91 31.48
C LYS A 222 -7.50 23.80 31.22
N LEU A 223 -6.29 23.27 31.37
CA LEU A 223 -5.05 23.99 31.04
C LEU A 223 -5.02 24.35 29.55
N ALA A 224 -5.34 23.40 28.68
CA ALA A 224 -5.39 23.64 27.25
C ALA A 224 -6.39 24.76 26.91
N LYS A 225 -7.60 24.68 27.48
CA LYS A 225 -8.64 25.71 27.34
C LYS A 225 -8.18 27.08 27.83
N ALA A 226 -7.53 27.13 29.00
CA ALA A 226 -7.01 28.36 29.58
C ALA A 226 -5.89 28.98 28.71
N GLY A 227 -5.11 28.15 28.02
CA GLY A 227 -4.14 28.57 27.01
C GLY A 227 -4.75 29.00 25.67
N GLY A 228 -6.07 29.03 25.55
CA GLY A 228 -6.79 29.40 24.33
C GLY A 228 -6.83 28.31 23.25
N LEU A 229 -6.29 27.11 23.55
CA LEU A 229 -6.30 26.00 22.62
C LEU A 229 -7.72 25.52 22.36
N LYS A 230 -7.98 25.14 21.11
CA LYS A 230 -9.28 24.62 20.65
C LYS A 230 -9.29 23.11 20.45
N THR A 231 -8.11 22.51 20.37
CA THR A 231 -7.93 21.07 20.24
C THR A 231 -6.62 20.61 20.89
N ILE A 232 -6.57 19.34 21.27
CA ILE A 232 -5.36 18.61 21.63
C ILE A 232 -5.20 17.42 20.68
N VAL A 233 -3.96 17.05 20.38
CA VAL A 233 -3.61 15.88 19.57
C VAL A 233 -2.86 14.90 20.46
N LEU A 234 -3.50 13.78 20.82
CA LEU A 234 -2.87 12.71 21.59
C LEU A 234 -2.18 11.72 20.65
N ILE A 235 -0.93 11.38 20.94
CA ILE A 235 -0.27 10.21 20.32
C ILE A 235 -0.94 8.95 20.87
N ALA A 236 -1.89 8.40 20.11
CA ALA A 236 -2.57 7.15 20.46
C ALA A 236 -1.63 5.97 20.32
N LYS A 237 -0.84 5.96 19.24
CA LYS A 237 0.24 4.99 19.01
C LYS A 237 1.41 5.65 18.31
N HIS A 238 2.62 5.49 18.84
CA HIS A 238 3.85 5.87 18.14
C HIS A 238 4.52 4.67 17.46
N CYS A 239 5.67 4.87 16.80
CA CYS A 239 6.38 3.80 16.11
C CYS A 239 6.86 2.68 17.04
N ASP A 240 6.92 2.88 18.36
CA ASP A 240 7.19 1.79 19.31
C ASP A 240 6.06 0.78 19.42
N GLY A 241 4.87 1.09 18.89
CA GLY A 241 3.72 0.18 18.88
C GLY A 241 2.88 0.20 20.14
N PHE A 242 3.23 1.00 21.15
CA PHE A 242 2.48 1.03 22.41
C PHE A 242 1.14 1.76 22.24
N ALA A 243 0.04 1.09 22.53
CA ALA A 243 -1.30 1.65 22.41
C ALA A 243 -1.73 2.41 23.68
N MET A 244 -2.07 3.69 23.55
CA MET A 244 -2.50 4.57 24.66
C MET A 244 -4.00 4.47 24.97
N TRP A 245 -4.67 3.41 24.50
CA TRP A 245 -6.10 3.14 24.68
C TRP A 245 -6.33 1.66 24.99
N ASP A 246 -7.55 1.30 25.42
CA ASP A 246 -7.96 -0.08 25.67
C ASP A 246 -8.23 -0.81 24.35
N THR A 247 -7.23 -1.53 23.83
CA THR A 247 -7.31 -2.19 22.51
C THR A 247 -7.51 -3.69 22.64
N GLU A 248 -8.33 -4.28 21.77
CA GLU A 248 -8.50 -5.74 21.73
C GLU A 248 -7.37 -6.45 20.95
N THR A 249 -6.44 -5.69 20.39
CA THR A 249 -5.49 -6.18 19.37
C THR A 249 -4.14 -6.63 19.91
N THR A 250 -3.74 -6.16 21.10
CA THR A 250 -2.43 -6.47 21.71
C THR A 250 -2.45 -6.20 23.21
N ASP A 251 -1.70 -6.99 24.00
CA ASP A 251 -1.47 -6.71 25.43
C ASP A 251 -0.38 -5.63 25.65
N TYR A 252 0.12 -5.01 24.57
CA TYR A 252 1.09 -3.92 24.62
C TYR A 252 0.38 -2.57 24.59
N ASP A 253 -0.43 -2.34 25.61
CA ASP A 253 -1.33 -1.21 25.73
C ASP A 253 -1.34 -0.58 27.14
N ILE A 254 -2.04 0.54 27.25
CA ILE A 254 -2.13 1.32 28.50
C ILE A 254 -2.85 0.56 29.62
N MET A 255 -3.78 -0.33 29.26
CA MET A 255 -4.55 -1.12 30.23
C MET A 255 -3.71 -2.22 30.86
N SER A 256 -2.66 -2.66 30.18
CA SER A 256 -1.68 -3.64 30.66
C SER A 256 -0.60 -3.03 31.58
N THR A 257 -0.77 -1.77 32.00
CA THR A 257 0.15 -1.07 32.90
C THR A 257 -0.39 -0.96 34.33
N PRO A 258 0.45 -0.69 35.34
CA PRO A 258 0.00 -0.29 36.67
C PRO A 258 -0.90 0.97 36.71
N PHE A 259 -0.90 1.81 35.66
CA PHE A 259 -1.81 2.95 35.56
C PHE A 259 -3.28 2.50 35.38
N GLY A 260 -3.52 1.41 34.63
CA GLY A 260 -4.79 0.68 34.60
C GLY A 260 -6.02 1.50 34.19
N ARG A 261 -5.83 2.56 33.40
CA ARG A 261 -6.86 3.52 33.00
C ARG A 261 -6.74 3.82 31.51
N ASP A 262 -7.87 3.97 30.83
CA ASP A 262 -7.89 4.38 29.42
C ASP A 262 -7.74 5.89 29.31
N MET A 263 -6.49 6.34 29.18
CA MET A 263 -6.14 7.74 29.04
C MET A 263 -6.81 8.41 27.82
N THR A 264 -6.91 7.68 26.71
CA THR A 264 -7.50 8.20 25.47
C THR A 264 -8.97 8.51 25.69
N LYS A 265 -9.71 7.61 26.35
CA LYS A 265 -11.11 7.82 26.74
C LYS A 265 -11.27 9.00 27.70
N GLU A 266 -10.45 9.06 28.76
CA GLU A 266 -10.53 10.15 29.73
C GLU A 266 -10.29 11.52 29.11
N LEU A 267 -9.31 11.65 28.20
CA LEU A 267 -9.06 12.89 27.47
C LEU A 267 -10.19 13.23 26.49
N ALA A 268 -10.75 12.25 25.77
CA ALA A 268 -11.87 12.46 24.87
C ALA A 268 -13.10 13.01 25.61
N GLU A 269 -13.45 12.38 26.75
CA GLU A 269 -14.57 12.79 27.60
C GLU A 269 -14.35 14.19 28.20
N ALA A 270 -13.14 14.47 28.70
CA ALA A 270 -12.78 15.78 29.23
C ALA A 270 -12.85 16.87 28.15
N CYS A 271 -12.31 16.63 26.95
CA CYS A 271 -12.41 17.54 25.81
C CYS A 271 -13.86 17.86 25.48
N LYS A 272 -14.70 16.83 25.32
CA LYS A 272 -16.14 16.98 25.06
C LYS A 272 -16.82 17.84 26.13
N LYS A 273 -16.56 17.57 27.40
CA LYS A 273 -17.13 18.31 28.53
C LYS A 273 -16.75 19.79 28.54
N HIS A 274 -15.52 20.11 28.14
CA HIS A 274 -15.01 21.49 28.18
C HIS A 274 -15.13 22.24 26.84
N GLY A 275 -15.70 21.61 25.81
CA GLY A 275 -15.86 22.20 24.49
C GLY A 275 -14.54 22.34 23.73
N LEU A 276 -13.58 21.47 24.00
CA LEU A 276 -12.39 21.29 23.17
C LEU A 276 -12.65 20.17 22.18
N ARG A 277 -12.10 20.32 20.99
CA ARG A 277 -11.99 19.22 20.04
C ARG A 277 -10.97 18.21 20.55
N PHE A 278 -11.22 16.94 20.27
CA PHE A 278 -10.27 15.86 20.53
C PHE A 278 -9.69 15.37 19.21
N SER A 279 -8.40 15.11 19.18
CA SER A 279 -7.69 14.71 17.97
C SER A 279 -6.61 13.70 18.32
N LEU A 280 -6.28 12.85 17.37
CA LEU A 280 -5.41 11.71 17.56
C LEU A 280 -4.24 11.75 16.58
N TYR A 281 -3.14 11.18 16.98
CA TYR A 281 -2.04 10.78 16.12
C TYR A 281 -1.95 9.26 16.11
N TYR A 282 -1.67 8.71 14.93
CA TYR A 282 -1.49 7.28 14.75
C TYR A 282 -0.31 6.98 13.83
N SER A 283 0.62 6.16 14.32
CA SER A 283 1.76 5.67 13.59
C SER A 283 1.41 4.42 12.77
N ASN A 284 1.66 4.49 11.45
CA ASN A 284 1.59 3.32 10.59
C ASN A 284 2.70 2.30 10.91
N PRO A 285 3.96 2.72 11.20
CA PRO A 285 4.99 1.83 11.74
C PRO A 285 4.71 1.34 13.14
N ASP A 286 5.16 0.11 13.40
CA ASP A 286 5.05 -0.54 14.70
C ASP A 286 6.25 -1.46 14.90
N TRP A 287 7.15 -1.06 15.78
CA TRP A 287 8.40 -1.75 16.04
C TRP A 287 8.26 -2.83 17.13
N TYR A 288 7.06 -3.00 17.67
CA TYR A 288 6.74 -4.06 18.61
C TYR A 288 6.06 -5.24 17.91
N ASN A 289 5.16 -4.96 16.97
CA ASN A 289 4.43 -6.01 16.26
C ASN A 289 5.35 -6.79 15.28
N PRO A 290 5.54 -8.11 15.46
CA PRO A 290 6.42 -8.91 14.61
C PRO A 290 5.89 -9.08 13.17
N ASP A 291 4.63 -8.76 12.91
CA ASP A 291 4.04 -8.80 11.57
C ASP A 291 4.35 -7.54 10.74
N TRP A 292 4.94 -6.51 11.33
CA TRP A 292 5.39 -5.31 10.62
C TRP A 292 6.44 -5.65 9.55
N TRP A 293 5.98 -5.75 8.29
CA TRP A 293 6.77 -6.29 7.17
C TRP A 293 7.87 -5.36 6.66
N CYS A 294 7.76 -4.07 6.97
CA CYS A 294 8.69 -3.07 6.47
C CYS A 294 9.91 -2.85 7.36
N ALA A 295 10.00 -3.54 8.50
CA ALA A 295 11.25 -3.70 9.23
C ALA A 295 12.34 -4.45 8.45
N VAL A 296 11.98 -5.17 7.38
CA VAL A 296 12.88 -6.07 6.63
C VAL A 296 13.36 -5.45 5.31
N THR A 297 12.80 -4.33 4.86
CA THR A 297 12.91 -3.91 3.46
C THR A 297 13.12 -2.40 3.26
N GLY A 298 14.25 -1.88 3.73
CA GLY A 298 14.84 -0.61 3.25
C GLY A 298 15.57 -0.80 1.91
N PRO A 299 15.77 0.25 1.08
CA PRO A 299 16.12 0.07 -0.32
C PRO A 299 17.59 -0.34 -0.53
N GLY A 300 17.76 -1.59 -0.97
CA GLY A 300 19.01 -2.14 -1.48
C GLY A 300 19.25 -3.60 -1.07
N TYR A 301 18.63 -4.54 -1.79
CA TYR A 301 19.04 -5.95 -1.88
C TYR A 301 18.90 -6.85 -0.62
N GLU A 302 18.63 -8.13 -0.91
CA GLU A 302 18.18 -9.23 -0.04
C GLU A 302 19.06 -9.48 1.21
N LEU A 303 18.45 -9.70 2.37
CA LEU A 303 19.15 -10.31 3.51
C LEU A 303 19.17 -11.84 3.35
N LYS A 304 20.31 -12.40 2.93
CA LYS A 304 20.58 -13.84 2.93
C LYS A 304 21.17 -14.24 4.28
N PRO A 305 20.51 -15.12 5.06
CA PRO A 305 20.95 -15.51 6.41
C PRO A 305 22.32 -16.22 6.47
N GLU A 306 22.83 -16.75 5.35
CA GLU A 306 24.08 -17.53 5.33
C GLU A 306 25.37 -16.68 5.24
N GLU A 307 25.27 -15.39 4.90
CA GLU A 307 26.43 -14.48 4.75
C GLU A 307 26.79 -13.71 6.02
N TYR A 308 25.83 -13.56 6.94
CA TYR A 308 26.05 -12.87 8.20
C TYR A 308 26.05 -13.86 9.35
N GLY A 309 27.24 -14.43 9.52
CA GLY A 309 27.69 -14.90 10.81
C GLY A 309 27.38 -13.85 11.89
N THR A 310 27.14 -14.39 13.07
CA THR A 310 26.88 -13.69 14.33
C THR A 310 27.61 -12.35 14.43
N ASP A 311 26.87 -11.35 14.91
CA ASP A 311 27.34 -10.07 15.43
C ASP A 311 27.52 -8.93 14.41
N ASN A 312 26.67 -7.91 14.55
CA ASN A 312 26.73 -6.55 13.98
C ASN A 312 26.08 -6.33 12.59
N TYR A 313 24.86 -5.77 12.58
CA TYR A 313 24.27 -5.18 11.37
C TYR A 313 23.48 -3.91 11.69
N GLU A 314 24.14 -2.75 11.62
CA GLU A 314 23.55 -1.41 11.73
C GLU A 314 23.01 -0.95 10.38
N PHE A 315 21.69 -0.90 10.24
CA PHE A 315 21.00 -0.27 9.11
C PHE A 315 20.30 0.95 9.71
N SER A 316 20.80 2.15 9.39
CA SER A 316 20.33 3.47 9.85
C SER A 316 19.90 3.51 11.33
N SER A 317 20.84 3.82 12.21
CA SER A 317 20.73 3.94 13.67
C SER A 317 19.70 4.95 14.22
N TRP A 318 18.80 5.47 13.39
CA TRP A 318 17.75 6.43 13.80
C TRP A 318 16.33 5.85 13.76
N TRP A 319 16.10 4.78 13.00
CA TRP A 319 14.78 4.15 12.85
C TRP A 319 14.81 2.80 13.57
N GLY A 320 13.89 2.61 14.54
CA GLY A 320 13.84 1.38 15.31
C GLY A 320 13.52 0.16 14.45
N ARG A 321 14.02 -1.01 14.87
CA ARG A 321 13.69 -2.30 14.25
C ARG A 321 12.53 -2.97 14.96
N ALA A 322 11.69 -3.65 14.20
CA ALA A 322 10.71 -4.57 14.78
C ALA A 322 11.39 -5.65 15.61
N HIS A 323 10.83 -5.98 16.76
CA HIS A 323 11.22 -7.20 17.47
C HIS A 323 10.57 -8.39 16.77
N ILE A 324 11.37 -9.20 16.06
CA ILE A 324 10.89 -10.40 15.38
C ILE A 324 11.43 -11.61 16.16
N PRO A 325 10.54 -12.40 16.81
CA PRO A 325 10.94 -13.64 17.48
C PRO A 325 11.65 -14.61 16.53
N GLU A 326 12.56 -15.42 17.08
CA GLU A 326 13.28 -16.42 16.31
C GLU A 326 12.31 -17.38 15.61
N GLY A 327 12.50 -17.59 14.31
CA GLY A 327 11.64 -18.43 13.48
C GLY A 327 10.34 -17.77 12.98
N GLN A 328 10.01 -16.56 13.43
CA GLN A 328 8.86 -15.80 12.92
C GLN A 328 9.24 -15.00 11.68
N LYS A 329 8.29 -14.90 10.73
CA LYS A 329 8.41 -14.05 9.54
C LYS A 329 7.30 -13.02 9.57
N PRO A 330 7.60 -11.73 9.32
CA PRO A 330 6.57 -10.70 9.21
C PRO A 330 5.52 -11.05 8.16
N ASN A 331 4.28 -10.62 8.38
CA ASN A 331 3.18 -10.86 7.47
C ASN A 331 2.34 -9.61 7.31
N LYS A 332 2.39 -9.06 6.09
CA LYS A 332 1.69 -7.85 5.73
C LYS A 332 0.18 -7.93 5.97
N GLN A 333 -0.49 -8.99 5.51
CA GLN A 333 -1.95 -9.10 5.60
C GLN A 333 -2.41 -9.12 7.07
N ARG A 334 -1.70 -9.83 7.94
CA ARG A 334 -1.98 -9.84 9.38
C ARG A 334 -1.77 -8.47 10.01
N TYR A 335 -0.69 -7.77 9.66
CA TYR A 335 -0.46 -6.42 10.18
C TYR A 335 -1.51 -5.41 9.70
N VAL A 336 -1.87 -5.44 8.41
CA VAL A 336 -2.92 -4.55 7.89
C VAL A 336 -4.23 -4.80 8.62
N LYS A 337 -4.64 -6.06 8.81
CA LYS A 337 -5.83 -6.40 9.59
C LYS A 337 -5.76 -5.89 11.03
N TYR A 338 -4.61 -6.05 11.69
CA TYR A 338 -4.35 -5.52 13.03
C TYR A 338 -4.49 -3.99 13.08
N MET A 339 -3.84 -3.28 12.15
CA MET A 339 -3.88 -1.82 12.06
C MET A 339 -5.27 -1.29 11.75
N THR A 340 -5.99 -1.91 10.82
CA THR A 340 -7.37 -1.56 10.47
C THR A 340 -8.28 -1.66 11.69
N LYS A 341 -8.20 -2.76 12.45
CA LYS A 341 -8.96 -2.94 13.69
C LYS A 341 -8.62 -1.88 14.75
N GLN A 342 -7.35 -1.52 14.93
CA GLN A 342 -6.94 -0.43 15.82
C GLN A 342 -7.54 0.92 15.41
N CYS A 343 -7.52 1.22 14.10
CA CYS A 343 -8.12 2.45 13.58
C CYS A 343 -9.64 2.45 13.77
N GLU A 344 -10.33 1.32 13.56
CA GLU A 344 -11.77 1.18 13.85
C GLU A 344 -12.10 1.45 15.31
N GLU A 345 -11.34 0.89 16.25
CA GLU A 345 -11.53 1.13 17.68
C GLU A 345 -11.43 2.63 18.01
N LEU A 346 -10.35 3.28 17.55
CA LEU A 346 -10.11 4.70 17.80
C LEU A 346 -11.20 5.59 17.20
N LEU A 347 -11.63 5.29 15.97
CA LEU A 347 -12.61 6.09 15.25
C LEU A 347 -14.05 5.85 15.69
N ASN A 348 -14.37 4.71 16.31
CA ASN A 348 -15.74 4.37 16.70
C ASN A 348 -15.99 4.48 18.22
N ASN A 349 -14.99 4.23 19.07
CA ASN A 349 -15.23 4.05 20.50
C ASN A 349 -14.93 5.31 21.35
N TYR A 350 -14.28 6.32 20.77
CA TYR A 350 -13.75 7.49 21.51
C TYR A 350 -14.50 8.80 21.21
N GLY A 351 -15.69 8.72 20.64
CA GLY A 351 -16.54 9.87 20.33
C GLY A 351 -16.10 10.61 19.07
N ASP A 352 -16.35 11.93 19.02
CA ASP A 352 -16.07 12.75 17.83
C ASP A 352 -14.57 13.06 17.74
N ILE A 353 -13.89 12.43 16.77
CA ILE A 353 -12.48 12.72 16.48
C ILE A 353 -12.42 13.85 15.45
N SER A 354 -11.81 14.98 15.82
CA SER A 354 -11.77 16.16 14.94
C SER A 354 -10.62 16.12 13.93
N LEU A 355 -9.48 15.54 14.31
CA LEU A 355 -8.31 15.37 13.43
C LEU A 355 -7.66 14.01 13.70
N MET A 356 -7.33 13.29 12.63
CA MET A 356 -6.39 12.18 12.67
C MET A 356 -5.09 12.58 11.98
N TRP A 357 -4.01 12.52 12.75
CA TRP A 357 -2.66 12.84 12.31
C TRP A 357 -1.91 11.53 12.05
N TRP A 358 -1.88 11.12 10.80
CA TRP A 358 -1.20 9.90 10.37
C TRP A 358 0.30 10.12 10.28
N ASP A 359 1.11 9.10 10.60
CA ASP A 359 2.55 9.20 10.39
C ASP A 359 3.22 7.91 9.97
N GLY A 360 4.46 8.08 9.48
CA GLY A 360 5.38 7.00 9.18
C GLY A 360 5.14 6.32 7.83
N ALA A 361 4.22 6.84 7.01
CA ALA A 361 4.09 6.49 5.59
C ALA A 361 4.76 7.54 4.66
N ASN A 362 5.80 8.25 5.11
CA ASN A 362 6.55 9.15 4.22
C ASN A 362 7.54 8.37 3.33
N PRO A 363 7.66 8.70 2.02
CA PRO A 363 8.69 8.14 1.15
C PRO A 363 10.07 8.51 1.70
N GLY A 364 10.83 7.48 2.13
CA GLY A 364 12.15 7.63 2.75
C GLY A 364 12.26 7.13 4.19
N CYS A 365 11.15 7.01 4.92
CA CYS A 365 11.17 6.46 6.29
C CYS A 365 11.21 4.92 6.28
N PHE A 366 10.61 4.26 5.27
CA PHE A 366 10.52 2.79 5.18
C PHE A 366 10.68 2.21 3.75
N GLY A 367 11.40 2.92 2.86
CA GLY A 367 11.83 2.40 1.55
C GLY A 367 10.79 2.39 0.43
N GLN A 368 11.25 2.11 -0.80
CA GLN A 368 10.47 2.10 -2.04
C GLN A 368 9.30 1.08 -2.07
N ILE A 369 9.29 0.10 -1.17
CA ILE A 369 8.28 -0.97 -1.11
C ILE A 369 6.96 -0.46 -0.52
N TRP A 370 7.01 0.55 0.35
CA TRP A 370 5.81 1.31 0.73
C TRP A 370 5.22 2.10 -0.46
N VAL A 371 6.03 2.58 -1.40
CA VAL A 371 5.55 3.53 -2.43
C VAL A 371 4.67 2.88 -3.51
N ASN A 372 4.72 1.55 -3.66
CA ASN A 372 3.83 0.83 -4.60
C ASN A 372 2.54 0.31 -3.93
N GLU A 373 2.51 0.23 -2.59
CA GLU A 373 1.43 -0.41 -1.82
C GLU A 373 0.69 0.58 -0.89
N GLN A 374 1.26 1.78 -0.68
CA GLN A 374 0.64 2.91 0.02
C GLN A 374 -0.62 3.40 -0.66
N GLU A 375 -0.68 3.31 -1.99
CA GLU A 375 -1.86 3.76 -2.71
C GLU A 375 -3.10 2.99 -2.27
N THR A 376 -3.00 1.71 -1.90
CA THR A 376 -4.18 0.95 -1.49
C THR A 376 -4.41 1.04 0.01
N ILE A 377 -3.40 0.75 0.84
CA ILE A 377 -3.57 0.78 2.31
C ILE A 377 -3.90 2.20 2.80
N GLY A 378 -3.24 3.23 2.26
CA GLY A 378 -3.50 4.62 2.62
C GLY A 378 -4.91 5.05 2.23
N ARG A 379 -5.39 4.67 1.03
CA ARG A 379 -6.78 4.92 0.61
C ARG A 379 -7.79 4.13 1.44
N ASP A 380 -7.49 2.89 1.80
CA ASP A 380 -8.39 2.07 2.62
C ASP A 380 -8.54 2.66 4.02
N LEU A 381 -7.44 3.13 4.63
CA LEU A 381 -7.49 3.87 5.90
C LEU A 381 -8.21 5.21 5.77
N GLU A 382 -8.03 5.92 4.66
CA GLU A 382 -8.78 7.15 4.40
C GLU A 382 -10.29 6.86 4.29
N LYS A 383 -10.70 5.87 3.51
CA LYS A 383 -12.10 5.42 3.37
C LYS A 383 -12.67 5.01 4.73
N LEU A 384 -11.92 4.26 5.53
CA LEU A 384 -12.30 3.85 6.88
C LEU A 384 -12.52 5.07 7.79
N ALA A 385 -11.60 6.04 7.76
CA ALA A 385 -11.73 7.30 8.48
C ALA A 385 -12.96 8.10 8.05
N ARG A 386 -13.25 8.17 6.75
CA ARG A 386 -14.45 8.84 6.22
C ARG A 386 -15.74 8.13 6.60
N LYS A 387 -15.74 6.79 6.64
CA LYS A 387 -16.87 5.96 7.09
C LYS A 387 -17.28 6.30 8.52
N TRP A 388 -16.33 6.30 9.44
CA TRP A 388 -16.63 6.47 10.87
C TRP A 388 -16.71 7.94 11.29
N GLN A 389 -15.91 8.79 10.66
CA GLN A 389 -15.72 10.20 11.06
C GLN A 389 -15.73 11.11 9.82
N PRO A 390 -16.90 11.29 9.16
CA PRO A 390 -17.01 12.00 7.88
C PRO A 390 -16.59 13.48 7.95
N ALA A 391 -16.58 14.11 9.13
CA ALA A 391 -16.16 15.49 9.35
C ALA A 391 -14.72 15.65 9.85
N MET A 392 -14.02 14.54 10.14
CA MET A 392 -12.66 14.56 10.68
C MET A 392 -11.65 15.00 9.63
N VAL A 393 -10.78 15.93 10.02
CA VAL A 393 -9.63 16.35 9.21
C VAL A 393 -8.56 15.27 9.21
N GLN A 394 -7.89 15.07 8.08
CA GLN A 394 -6.75 14.17 7.95
C GLN A 394 -5.55 14.92 7.37
N ASN A 395 -4.36 14.67 7.92
CA ASN A 395 -3.12 15.18 7.32
C ASN A 395 -2.72 14.38 6.07
N ASN A 396 -1.70 14.85 5.36
CA ASN A 396 -1.24 14.30 4.09
C ASN A 396 -0.10 13.27 4.22
N ARG A 397 -0.17 12.40 5.24
CA ARG A 397 0.91 11.45 5.59
C ARG A 397 0.52 9.97 5.52
N LEU A 398 -0.60 9.63 4.90
CA LEU A 398 -1.01 8.24 4.65
C LEU A 398 -0.37 7.62 3.40
N GLY A 399 0.15 8.42 2.47
CA GLY A 399 0.76 7.95 1.23
C GLY A 399 0.54 8.91 0.05
N TRP A 400 0.99 8.49 -1.13
CA TRP A 400 0.95 9.28 -2.38
C TRP A 400 0.01 8.65 -3.43
N ASP A 401 -0.78 9.47 -4.12
CA ASP A 401 -1.46 9.15 -5.38
C ASP A 401 -0.52 9.33 -6.60
N ARG A 402 -0.18 8.24 -7.29
CA ARG A 402 0.69 8.29 -8.49
C ARG A 402 -0.05 8.62 -9.79
N THR A 403 -1.37 8.76 -9.77
CA THR A 403 -2.18 8.98 -10.98
C THR A 403 -2.30 10.46 -11.37
N THR A 404 -1.97 11.38 -10.46
CA THR A 404 -1.95 12.82 -10.71
C THR A 404 -0.58 13.27 -11.26
N PRO A 405 -0.52 13.98 -12.41
CA PRO A 405 0.72 14.48 -12.97
C PRO A 405 1.40 15.43 -11.99
N SER A 406 2.61 15.07 -11.57
CA SER A 406 3.49 15.81 -10.67
C SER A 406 3.34 17.33 -10.80
N TYR A 407 2.71 17.96 -9.81
CA TYR A 407 2.75 19.40 -9.68
C TYR A 407 4.17 19.82 -9.23
N PRO A 408 4.71 20.99 -9.61
CA PRO A 408 6.08 21.37 -9.27
C PRO A 408 6.31 21.71 -7.77
N GLY A 409 5.40 21.32 -6.87
CA GLY A 409 5.28 21.82 -5.50
C GLY A 409 5.97 20.98 -4.41
N GLY A 410 6.58 19.84 -4.75
CA GLY A 410 7.28 18.98 -3.79
C GLY A 410 6.41 17.93 -3.11
N TRP A 411 7.06 17.15 -2.24
CA TRP A 411 6.69 15.84 -1.66
C TRP A 411 5.27 15.66 -1.07
N PHE A 412 4.52 16.75 -0.90
CA PHE A 412 3.25 16.78 -0.19
C PHE A 412 2.05 17.18 -1.05
N SER A 413 2.26 17.69 -2.27
CA SER A 413 1.19 18.27 -3.09
C SER A 413 0.16 17.27 -3.66
N ASP A 414 0.49 15.98 -3.69
CA ASP A 414 -0.32 14.90 -4.29
C ASP A 414 -0.68 13.78 -3.27
N ALA A 415 -0.55 14.04 -1.98
CA ALA A 415 -0.75 13.05 -0.91
C ALA A 415 -2.21 13.00 -0.37
N PHE A 416 -2.67 11.82 0.06
CA PHE A 416 -4.03 11.61 0.59
C PHE A 416 -4.27 12.43 1.85
N GLY A 417 -5.39 13.16 1.94
CA GLY A 417 -5.78 13.93 3.13
C GLY A 417 -6.30 15.33 2.80
N ASP A 418 -6.73 16.06 3.82
CA ASP A 418 -7.38 17.37 3.69
C ASP A 418 -6.38 18.54 3.62
N TYR A 419 -5.11 18.33 3.96
CA TYR A 419 -4.10 19.40 4.05
C TYR A 419 -3.71 20.02 2.70
N ASN A 420 -4.12 19.41 1.59
CA ASN A 420 -3.85 19.89 0.24
C ASN A 420 -4.99 20.78 -0.32
N SER A 421 -6.03 21.10 0.46
CA SER A 421 -7.09 22.03 0.05
C SER A 421 -6.52 23.43 -0.23
N THR A 422 -6.79 23.99 -1.40
CA THR A 422 -6.01 25.09 -2.02
C THR A 422 -6.38 26.52 -1.57
N GLU A 423 -7.04 26.71 -0.43
CA GLU A 423 -7.31 28.05 0.13
C GLU A 423 -6.70 28.28 1.52
#